data_AF-A0A8C9EXA1-F1
#
_entry.id   AF-A0A8C9EXA1-F1
#
_cell.length_a   1.000
_cell.length_b   1.000
_cell.length_c   1.000
_cell.angle_alpha   90.00
_cell.angle_beta   90.00
_cell.angle_gamma   90.00
#
_symmetry.space_group_name_H-M   'P 1'
#
loop_
_entity.id
_entity.type
_entity.pdbx_description
1 polymer ?
#
loop_
_entity_poly.entity_id
_entity_poly.type
_entity_poly.pdbx_seq_one_letter_code
_entity_poly.pdbx_strand_id
1 'polypeptide(L)'
;MTFAEFKKLYLWSEPQNCSATRGNFLRSDGPCPEAVDWRKKGNFVTPVKNQGPCGSCWTFSTTGCLESAIAIATGKLLSLAEQQLVDCAQAFNNHGCSGGLPSQAFEYILYNKGLMGEDSYPYRAQNGTCKFQPDKAIAFVKDVINITQYDEAGMVEAVGKHNPVSFAFEVTSDFMHYRKGVYSNPRCEHTPDKVNHAVLAVGYGEEDGHPYWIVKNSWGSLWGMDGYFLIERGKNMCGLAACASYPVPLV
;
A
#
# COMPACT_ATOMS: atom_id res chain seq x y z
N MET A 1 -17.20 -12.68 13.56
CA MET A 1 -16.24 -11.82 14.28
C MET A 1 -16.82 -10.42 14.35
N THR A 2 -16.82 -9.81 15.52
CA THR A 2 -17.23 -8.40 15.72
C THR A 2 -16.18 -7.46 15.13
N PHE A 3 -16.53 -6.19 14.88
CA PHE A 3 -15.56 -5.22 14.39
C PHE A 3 -14.44 -4.94 15.40
N ALA A 4 -14.72 -5.01 16.71
CA ALA A 4 -13.71 -4.85 17.74
C ALA A 4 -12.65 -5.97 17.71
N GLU A 5 -13.08 -7.22 17.52
CA GLU A 5 -12.17 -8.36 17.32
C GLU A 5 -11.39 -8.23 16.01
N PHE A 6 -12.07 -7.83 14.92
CA PHE A 6 -11.43 -7.59 13.62
C PHE A 6 -10.31 -6.55 13.74
N LYS A 7 -10.61 -5.40 14.36
CA LYS A 7 -9.66 -4.31 14.57
C LYS A 7 -8.43 -4.77 15.34
N LYS A 8 -8.61 -5.55 16.41
CA LYS A 8 -7.50 -6.07 17.24
C LYS A 8 -6.57 -7.02 16.48
N LEU A 9 -7.11 -7.79 15.53
CA LEU A 9 -6.37 -8.84 14.84
C LEU A 9 -5.79 -8.40 13.48
N TYR A 10 -6.47 -7.51 12.76
CA TYR A 10 -6.17 -7.24 11.34
C TYR A 10 -5.81 -5.79 11.03
N LEU A 11 -6.12 -4.84 11.92
CA LEU A 11 -5.85 -3.41 11.72
C LEU A 11 -4.72 -2.94 12.63
N TRP A 12 -4.25 -1.72 12.41
CA TRP A 12 -3.26 -1.10 13.30
C TRP A 12 -3.83 -0.89 14.70
N SER A 13 -3.02 -1.22 15.71
CA SER A 13 -3.41 -1.04 17.11
C SER A 13 -3.25 0.41 17.58
N GLU A 14 -2.40 1.18 16.90
CA GLU A 14 -2.07 2.56 17.25
C GLU A 14 -2.03 3.45 15.99
N PRO A 15 -2.41 4.74 16.10
CA PRO A 15 -2.21 5.69 15.02
C PRO A 15 -0.75 5.74 14.58
N GLN A 16 -0.51 5.84 13.27
CA GLN A 16 0.84 5.98 12.73
C GLN A 16 1.12 7.44 12.35
N ASN A 17 2.39 7.81 12.19
CA ASN A 17 2.80 9.17 11.81
C ASN A 17 2.57 9.46 10.31
N CYS A 18 1.32 9.37 9.88
CA CYS A 18 0.88 9.62 8.50
C CYS A 18 0.99 11.13 8.13
N SER A 19 1.17 12.03 9.10
CA SER A 19 1.23 13.47 8.86
C SER A 19 2.56 13.89 8.23
N ALA A 20 2.59 14.05 6.91
CA ALA A 20 3.60 14.81 6.19
C ALA A 20 2.90 15.95 5.44
N THR A 21 2.84 17.12 6.06
CA THR A 21 2.16 18.31 5.51
C THR A 21 2.75 18.78 4.17
N ARG A 22 3.99 18.40 3.85
CA ARG A 22 4.64 18.68 2.58
C ARG A 22 5.39 17.44 2.06
N GLY A 23 4.92 16.91 0.94
CA GLY A 23 5.60 15.85 0.20
C GLY A 23 6.69 16.39 -0.73
N ASN A 24 7.47 15.49 -1.32
CA ASN A 24 8.47 15.81 -2.36
C ASN A 24 7.96 15.52 -3.78
N PHE A 25 6.77 14.95 -3.94
CA PHE A 25 6.13 14.82 -5.25
C PHE A 25 5.70 16.18 -5.78
N LEU A 26 6.13 16.49 -7.01
CA LEU A 26 5.71 17.66 -7.76
C LEU A 26 4.89 17.20 -8.96
N ARG A 27 3.63 17.62 -9.00
CA ARG A 27 2.72 17.36 -10.12
C ARG A 27 3.22 18.05 -11.38
N SER A 28 3.01 17.42 -12.53
CA SER A 28 3.28 18.01 -13.85
C SER A 28 2.03 18.63 -14.45
N ASP A 29 2.23 19.70 -15.23
CA ASP A 29 1.18 20.35 -16.02
C ASP A 29 0.89 19.50 -17.27
N GLY A 30 0.07 18.46 -17.13
CA GLY A 30 -0.32 17.64 -18.28
C GLY A 30 -1.45 16.67 -17.98
N PRO A 31 -2.28 16.32 -18.99
CA PRO A 31 -3.43 15.45 -18.80
C PRO A 31 -3.00 14.07 -18.28
N CYS A 32 -3.78 13.51 -17.37
CA CYS A 32 -3.65 12.11 -16.97
C CYS A 32 -4.58 11.26 -17.84
N PRO A 33 -4.26 9.97 -18.07
CA PRO A 33 -5.20 9.04 -18.71
C PRO A 33 -6.55 9.04 -17.98
N GLU A 34 -7.66 8.83 -18.69
CA GLU A 34 -8.99 8.79 -18.07
C GLU A 34 -9.17 7.55 -17.17
N ALA A 35 -8.54 6.43 -17.55
CA ALA A 35 -8.52 5.20 -16.77
C ALA A 35 -7.17 4.50 -16.90
N VAL A 36 -6.75 3.86 -15.82
CA VAL A 36 -5.55 3.03 -15.74
C VAL A 36 -5.84 1.76 -14.97
N ASP A 37 -5.35 0.62 -15.45
CA ASP A 37 -5.31 -0.64 -14.69
C ASP A 37 -3.97 -1.31 -14.98
N TRP A 38 -3.04 -1.25 -14.02
CA TRP A 38 -1.70 -1.81 -14.16
C TRP A 38 -1.72 -3.33 -14.37
N ARG A 39 -2.78 -4.02 -13.94
CA ARG A 39 -2.98 -5.46 -14.17
C ARG A 39 -3.21 -5.78 -15.65
N LYS A 40 -3.76 -4.82 -16.41
CA LYS A 40 -4.05 -4.97 -17.85
C LYS A 40 -2.90 -4.49 -18.75
N LYS A 41 -1.96 -3.70 -18.20
CA LYS A 41 -0.82 -3.15 -18.96
C LYS A 41 0.32 -4.16 -19.16
N GLY A 42 0.35 -5.24 -18.38
CA GLY A 42 1.37 -6.27 -18.41
C GLY A 42 1.42 -7.05 -17.10
N ASN A 43 2.45 -7.87 -16.93
CA ASN A 43 2.67 -8.61 -15.69
C ASN A 43 3.33 -7.71 -14.62
N PHE A 44 2.64 -6.64 -14.22
CA PHE A 44 3.18 -5.59 -13.35
C PHE A 44 2.63 -5.60 -11.93
N VAL A 45 1.64 -6.44 -11.62
CA VAL A 45 1.04 -6.53 -10.28
C VAL A 45 1.07 -7.98 -9.82
N THR A 46 1.66 -8.24 -8.67
CA THR A 46 1.74 -9.60 -8.09
C THR A 46 0.36 -10.15 -7.71
N PRO A 47 0.22 -11.48 -7.54
CA PRO A 47 -0.98 -12.09 -6.97
C PRO A 47 -1.37 -11.47 -5.61
N VAL A 48 -2.64 -11.57 -5.25
CA VAL A 48 -3.12 -11.17 -3.92
C VAL A 48 -2.58 -12.11 -2.86
N LYS A 49 -1.98 -11.55 -1.80
CA LYS A 49 -1.47 -12.28 -0.63
C LYS A 49 -2.45 -12.17 0.55
N ASN A 50 -2.11 -12.77 1.70
CA ASN A 50 -2.93 -12.72 2.91
C ASN A 50 -2.07 -12.40 4.14
N GLN A 51 -2.34 -11.27 4.80
CA GLN A 51 -1.62 -10.82 5.99
C GLN A 51 -1.92 -11.66 7.23
N GLY A 52 -3.05 -12.38 7.28
CA GLY A 52 -3.49 -13.12 8.46
C GLY A 52 -3.82 -12.21 9.66
N PRO A 53 -3.89 -12.75 10.88
CA PRO A 53 -4.20 -12.00 12.10
C PRO A 53 -2.98 -11.20 12.61
N CYS A 54 -2.49 -10.30 11.77
CA CYS A 54 -1.39 -9.38 12.03
C CYS A 54 -1.68 -8.06 11.32
N GLY A 55 -1.55 -6.91 12.00
CA GLY A 55 -1.74 -5.56 11.45
C GLY A 55 -0.60 -5.11 10.52
N SER A 56 -0.10 -6.01 9.67
CA SER A 56 1.05 -5.82 8.77
C SER A 56 0.67 -5.39 7.36
N CYS A 57 -0.56 -4.96 7.10
CA CYS A 57 -0.99 -4.49 5.76
C CYS A 57 -0.04 -3.46 5.12
N TRP A 58 0.62 -2.64 5.94
CA TRP A 58 1.66 -1.71 5.52
C TRP A 58 2.83 -2.38 4.81
N THR A 59 3.23 -3.59 5.22
CA THR A 59 4.29 -4.36 4.54
C THR A 59 3.84 -4.85 3.18
N PHE A 60 2.60 -5.34 3.06
CA PHE A 60 2.02 -5.78 1.78
C PHE A 60 1.79 -4.63 0.79
N SER A 61 1.41 -3.46 1.29
CA SER A 61 1.36 -2.24 0.49
C SER A 61 2.77 -1.86 -0.02
N THR A 62 3.77 -1.91 0.87
CA THR A 62 5.17 -1.61 0.55
C THR A 62 5.73 -2.57 -0.50
N THR A 63 5.65 -3.88 -0.25
CA THR A 63 6.17 -4.90 -1.17
C THR A 63 5.44 -4.83 -2.50
N GLY A 64 4.10 -4.77 -2.50
CA GLY A 64 3.33 -4.68 -3.74
C GLY A 64 3.69 -3.47 -4.61
N CYS A 65 3.96 -2.32 -3.99
CA CYS A 65 4.40 -1.12 -4.70
C CYS A 65 5.80 -1.30 -5.30
N LEU A 66 6.77 -1.77 -4.50
CA LEU A 66 8.15 -1.98 -4.97
C LEU A 66 8.25 -3.10 -6.01
N GLU A 67 7.52 -4.21 -5.83
CA GLU A 67 7.38 -5.29 -6.80
C GLU A 67 6.89 -4.75 -8.15
N SER A 68 5.86 -3.90 -8.12
CA SER A 68 5.29 -3.30 -9.33
C SER A 68 6.29 -2.34 -9.99
N ALA A 69 6.95 -1.49 -9.19
CA ALA A 69 7.94 -0.54 -9.71
C ALA A 69 9.13 -1.25 -10.38
N ILE A 70 9.64 -2.33 -9.79
CA ILE A 70 10.71 -3.17 -10.38
C ILE A 70 10.21 -3.85 -11.67
N ALA A 71 9.00 -4.41 -11.65
CA ALA A 71 8.43 -5.07 -12.83
C ALA A 71 8.24 -4.09 -13.99
N ILE A 72 7.79 -2.86 -13.72
CA ILE A 72 7.65 -1.81 -14.73
C ILE A 72 9.02 -1.41 -15.31
N ALA A 73 10.04 -1.28 -14.46
CA ALA A 73 11.38 -0.84 -14.88
C ALA A 73 12.17 -1.93 -15.61
N THR A 74 11.97 -3.21 -15.28
CA THR A 74 12.86 -4.31 -15.71
C THR A 74 12.16 -5.46 -16.43
N GLY A 75 10.82 -5.52 -16.38
CA GLY A 75 10.04 -6.67 -16.84
C GLY A 75 10.06 -7.88 -15.90
N LYS A 76 10.76 -7.81 -14.76
CA LYS A 76 10.85 -8.92 -13.78
C LYS A 76 9.91 -8.69 -12.61
N LEU A 77 8.92 -9.57 -12.47
CA LEU A 77 8.01 -9.56 -11.32
C LEU A 77 8.57 -10.42 -10.19
N LEU A 78 8.93 -9.78 -9.08
CA LEU A 78 9.45 -10.43 -7.88
C LEU A 78 8.34 -10.65 -6.85
N SER A 79 8.58 -11.53 -5.88
CA SER A 79 7.79 -11.62 -4.64
C SER A 79 8.70 -11.33 -3.46
N LEU A 80 8.49 -10.19 -2.81
CA LEU A 80 9.35 -9.69 -1.74
C LEU A 80 8.86 -10.11 -0.36
N ALA A 81 9.78 -10.15 0.61
CA ALA A 81 9.52 -10.62 1.95
C ALA A 81 8.85 -9.57 2.83
N GLU A 82 7.52 -9.65 2.98
CA GLU A 82 6.81 -8.85 3.97
C GLU A 82 7.33 -9.06 5.39
N GLN A 83 7.79 -10.27 5.70
CA GLN A 83 8.27 -10.63 7.04
C GLN A 83 9.53 -9.88 7.44
N GLN A 84 10.42 -9.56 6.48
CA GLN A 84 11.59 -8.76 6.79
C GLN A 84 11.18 -7.37 7.29
N LEU A 85 10.15 -6.76 6.68
CA LEU A 85 9.63 -5.47 7.14
C LEU A 85 9.02 -5.59 8.54
N VAL A 86 8.22 -6.63 8.79
CA VAL A 86 7.66 -6.91 10.13
C VAL A 86 8.75 -7.02 11.19
N ASP A 87 9.84 -7.71 10.88
CA ASP A 87 10.87 -8.08 11.86
C ASP A 87 12.00 -7.06 12.01
N CYS A 88 12.27 -6.23 10.99
CA CYS A 88 13.52 -5.43 10.93
C CYS A 88 13.34 -3.91 10.80
N ALA A 89 12.15 -3.41 10.46
CA ALA A 89 11.98 -1.99 10.08
C ALA A 89 11.70 -1.03 11.26
N GLN A 90 11.89 -1.46 12.51
CA GLN A 90 11.46 -0.71 13.69
C GLN A 90 12.24 0.59 13.91
N ALA A 91 13.49 0.66 13.45
CA ALA A 91 14.30 1.89 13.50
C ALA A 91 13.71 3.05 12.70
N PHE A 92 12.73 2.78 11.83
CA PHE A 92 12.02 3.77 11.00
C PHE A 92 10.60 4.06 11.49
N ASN A 93 10.31 3.80 12.78
CA ASN A 93 8.99 3.97 13.40
C ASN A 93 7.90 3.04 12.85
N ASN A 94 8.29 1.85 12.38
CA ASN A 94 7.34 0.77 12.11
C ASN A 94 7.24 -0.18 13.30
N HIS A 95 6.10 -0.83 13.47
CA HIS A 95 5.74 -1.54 14.71
C HIS A 95 5.33 -3.00 14.45
N GLY A 96 5.85 -3.62 13.38
CA GLY A 96 5.55 -5.02 13.05
C GLY A 96 4.05 -5.25 12.83
N CYS A 97 3.47 -6.20 13.55
CA CYS A 97 2.03 -6.47 13.53
C CYS A 97 1.15 -5.40 14.18
N SER A 98 1.71 -4.39 14.85
CA SER A 98 0.94 -3.30 15.46
C SER A 98 0.67 -2.15 14.49
N GLY A 99 1.36 -2.13 13.34
CA GLY A 99 1.22 -1.11 12.30
C GLY A 99 2.54 -0.58 11.78
N GLY A 100 2.48 0.30 10.80
CA GLY A 100 3.63 0.93 10.15
C GLY A 100 3.18 1.70 8.90
N LEU A 101 4.10 2.36 8.21
CA LEU A 101 3.77 3.14 7.02
C LEU A 101 4.64 2.75 5.82
N PRO A 102 4.05 2.70 4.60
CA PRO A 102 4.82 2.39 3.40
C PRO A 102 6.02 3.32 3.16
N SER A 103 5.86 4.63 3.36
CA SER A 103 6.96 5.60 3.22
C SER A 103 8.15 5.29 4.14
N GLN A 104 7.87 5.03 5.41
CA GLN A 104 8.87 4.64 6.41
C GLN A 104 9.53 3.29 6.06
N ALA A 105 8.75 2.35 5.52
CA ALA A 105 9.26 1.07 5.07
C ALA A 105 10.16 1.20 3.83
N PHE A 106 9.84 2.08 2.87
CA PHE A 106 10.69 2.37 1.73
C PHE A 106 12.02 2.99 2.17
N GLU A 107 11.99 3.92 3.14
CA GLU A 107 13.21 4.49 3.74
C GLU A 107 14.05 3.39 4.42
N TYR A 108 13.42 2.50 5.20
CA TYR A 108 14.12 1.34 5.75
C TYR A 108 14.83 0.55 4.66
N ILE A 109 14.16 0.19 3.55
CA ILE A 109 14.76 -0.58 2.46
C ILE A 109 15.95 0.17 1.83
N LEU A 110 15.83 1.48 1.62
CA LEU A 110 16.87 2.35 1.07
C LEU A 110 18.14 2.35 1.94
N TYR A 111 17.99 2.53 3.25
CA TYR A 111 19.12 2.59 4.19
C TYR A 111 19.65 1.20 4.56
N ASN A 112 18.79 0.18 4.63
CA ASN A 112 19.14 -1.21 4.86
C ASN A 112 19.90 -1.84 3.68
N LYS A 113 19.92 -1.16 2.52
CA LYS A 113 20.53 -1.66 1.27
C LYS A 113 19.84 -2.93 0.79
N GLY A 114 18.51 -2.89 0.81
CA GLY A 114 17.67 -3.84 0.08
C GLY A 114 16.74 -4.68 0.94
N LEU A 115 15.92 -5.45 0.24
CA LEU A 115 14.87 -6.32 0.75
C LEU A 115 15.04 -7.72 0.15
N MET A 116 14.90 -8.75 0.98
CA MET A 116 14.96 -10.16 0.57
C MET A 116 13.66 -10.59 -0.13
N GLY A 117 13.72 -11.72 -0.82
CA GLY A 117 12.57 -12.38 -1.42
C GLY A 117 11.79 -13.23 -0.42
N GLU A 118 10.51 -13.44 -0.68
CA GLU A 118 9.62 -14.32 0.12
C GLU A 118 10.15 -15.75 0.23
N ASP A 119 10.85 -16.23 -0.80
CA ASP A 119 11.50 -17.54 -0.84
C ASP A 119 12.61 -17.71 0.22
N SER A 120 13.33 -16.63 0.51
CA SER A 120 14.47 -16.59 1.44
C SER A 120 14.11 -16.07 2.83
N TYR A 121 12.98 -15.35 2.96
CA TYR A 121 12.44 -14.86 4.23
C TYR A 121 10.90 -14.99 4.25
N PRO A 122 10.37 -16.21 4.48
CA PRO A 122 8.93 -16.47 4.36
C PRO A 122 8.07 -15.76 5.41
N TYR A 123 6.86 -15.38 5.00
CA TYR A 123 5.84 -14.76 5.82
C TYR A 123 5.27 -15.67 6.90
N ARG A 124 5.11 -15.14 8.12
CA ARG A 124 4.66 -15.87 9.32
C ARG A 124 3.47 -15.23 10.04
N ALA A 125 3.04 -14.03 9.62
CA ALA A 125 1.92 -13.31 10.25
C ALA A 125 2.08 -13.09 11.77
N GLN A 126 3.31 -12.87 12.23
CA GLN A 126 3.61 -12.57 13.63
C GLN A 126 4.94 -11.83 13.71
N ASN A 127 5.18 -11.12 14.81
CA ASN A 127 6.49 -10.53 15.09
C ASN A 127 7.53 -11.63 15.29
N GLY A 128 8.69 -11.47 14.66
CA GLY A 128 9.85 -12.33 14.81
C GLY A 128 11.12 -11.55 15.12
N THR A 129 12.23 -12.26 15.20
CA THR A 129 13.56 -11.66 15.25
C THR A 129 14.03 -11.39 13.82
N CYS A 130 14.65 -10.24 13.58
CA CYS A 130 15.22 -9.89 12.28
C CYS A 130 16.26 -10.92 11.81
N LYS A 131 16.09 -11.44 10.58
CA LYS A 131 16.98 -12.43 9.93
C LYS A 131 17.53 -11.96 8.59
N PHE A 132 17.60 -10.64 8.41
CA PHE A 132 18.09 -10.04 7.18
C PHE A 132 19.52 -10.52 6.86
N GLN A 133 19.75 -10.89 5.61
CA GLN A 133 21.01 -11.34 5.06
C GLN A 133 21.33 -10.45 3.84
N PRO A 134 22.35 -9.57 3.91
CA PRO A 134 22.64 -8.61 2.83
C PRO A 134 22.89 -9.26 1.47
N ASP A 135 23.52 -10.43 1.45
CA ASP A 135 23.82 -11.23 0.25
C ASP A 135 22.57 -11.83 -0.42
N LYS A 136 21.42 -11.82 0.27
CA LYS A 136 20.14 -12.32 -0.23
C LYS A 136 19.14 -11.22 -0.58
N ALA A 137 19.55 -9.95 -0.51
CA ALA A 137 18.72 -8.85 -0.97
C ALA A 137 18.53 -8.90 -2.49
N ILE A 138 17.29 -8.82 -2.97
CA ILE A 138 16.93 -8.91 -4.40
C ILE A 138 16.21 -7.67 -4.92
N ALA A 139 15.84 -6.74 -4.04
CA ALA A 139 15.13 -5.52 -4.38
C ALA A 139 15.68 -4.33 -3.60
N PHE A 140 15.78 -3.19 -4.25
CA PHE A 140 16.46 -2.01 -3.71
C PHE A 140 15.64 -0.75 -4.02
N VAL A 141 15.67 0.21 -3.11
CA VAL A 141 15.02 1.52 -3.26
C VAL A 141 16.10 2.57 -3.48
N LYS A 142 15.93 3.40 -4.52
CA LYS A 142 16.79 4.53 -4.85
C LYS A 142 16.32 5.80 -4.16
N ASP A 143 15.03 6.11 -4.30
CA ASP A 143 14.39 7.32 -3.76
C ASP A 143 12.99 6.98 -3.23
N VAL A 144 12.51 7.74 -2.25
CA VAL A 144 11.15 7.64 -1.71
C VAL A 144 10.36 8.88 -2.11
N ILE A 145 9.21 8.68 -2.74
CA ILE A 145 8.33 9.76 -3.18
C ILE A 145 7.10 9.81 -2.29
N ASN A 146 7.00 10.88 -1.51
CA ASN A 146 5.87 11.20 -0.65
C ASN A 146 4.97 12.19 -1.38
N ILE A 147 3.71 11.81 -1.60
CA ILE A 147 2.68 12.69 -2.14
C ILE A 147 2.19 13.59 -1.00
N THR A 148 2.06 14.89 -1.28
CA THR A 148 1.63 15.86 -0.27
C THR A 148 0.27 15.47 0.28
N GLN A 149 0.10 15.60 1.60
CA GLN A 149 -1.17 15.32 2.28
C GLN A 149 -2.37 15.96 1.56
N TYR A 150 -3.38 15.13 1.31
CA TYR A 150 -4.63 15.43 0.58
C TYR A 150 -4.49 15.73 -0.91
N ASP A 151 -3.31 15.59 -1.51
CA ASP A 151 -3.12 15.74 -2.96
C ASP A 151 -3.53 14.45 -3.70
N GLU A 152 -4.83 14.14 -3.67
CA GLU A 152 -5.40 12.99 -4.36
C GLU A 152 -5.20 13.07 -5.88
N ALA A 153 -5.18 14.29 -6.43
CA ALA A 153 -4.85 14.49 -7.84
C ALA A 153 -3.36 14.17 -8.14
N GLY A 154 -2.46 14.38 -7.19
CA GLY A 154 -1.09 13.87 -7.25
C GLY A 154 -1.03 12.33 -7.27
N MET A 155 -1.92 11.65 -6.54
CA MET A 155 -2.06 10.19 -6.66
C MET A 155 -2.52 9.77 -8.06
N VAL A 156 -3.46 10.51 -8.67
CA VAL A 156 -3.97 10.22 -10.03
C VAL A 156 -2.83 10.29 -11.04
N GLU A 157 -2.00 11.32 -10.92
CA GLU A 157 -0.83 11.48 -11.76
C GLU A 157 0.19 10.36 -11.53
N ALA A 158 0.52 10.06 -10.28
CA ALA A 158 1.49 9.02 -9.95
C ALA A 158 1.06 7.63 -10.46
N VAL A 159 -0.19 7.23 -10.20
CA VAL A 159 -0.75 5.96 -10.75
C VAL A 159 -0.84 6.01 -12.27
N GLY A 160 -1.18 7.18 -12.83
CA GLY A 160 -1.38 7.36 -14.27
C GLY A 160 -0.10 7.28 -15.10
N LYS A 161 1.00 7.81 -14.56
CA LYS A 161 2.24 8.06 -15.30
C LYS A 161 3.46 7.29 -14.78
N HIS A 162 3.45 6.79 -13.55
CA HIS A 162 4.64 6.19 -12.93
C HIS A 162 4.43 4.72 -12.56
N ASN A 163 3.69 4.43 -11.49
CA ASN A 163 3.51 3.07 -10.95
C ASN A 163 2.33 3.04 -9.95
N PRO A 164 1.87 1.85 -9.51
CA PRO A 164 0.92 1.73 -8.41
C PRO A 164 1.36 2.49 -7.15
N VAL A 165 0.43 3.07 -6.41
CA VAL A 165 0.72 3.95 -5.26
C VAL A 165 0.23 3.33 -3.96
N SER A 166 1.11 3.26 -2.97
CA SER A 166 0.75 2.89 -1.60
C SER A 166 0.01 4.03 -0.92
N PHE A 167 -1.09 3.72 -0.23
CA PHE A 167 -1.81 4.70 0.60
C PHE A 167 -2.45 4.03 1.81
N ALA A 168 -2.85 4.83 2.80
CA ALA A 168 -3.58 4.38 3.97
C ALA A 168 -4.95 5.06 4.05
N PHE A 169 -5.93 4.36 4.61
CA PHE A 169 -7.29 4.87 4.83
C PHE A 169 -7.88 4.27 6.11
N GLU A 170 -9.01 4.82 6.58
CA GLU A 170 -9.76 4.25 7.70
C GLU A 170 -10.69 3.12 7.23
N VAL A 171 -10.45 1.92 7.73
CA VAL A 171 -11.40 0.81 7.67
C VAL A 171 -12.44 0.95 8.78
N THR A 172 -13.71 0.85 8.41
CA THR A 172 -14.89 0.80 9.28
C THR A 172 -15.59 -0.56 9.21
N SER A 173 -16.63 -0.78 10.03
CA SER A 173 -17.29 -2.08 10.19
C SER A 173 -18.06 -2.59 8.96
N ASP A 174 -18.45 -1.73 8.05
CA ASP A 174 -19.08 -2.08 6.77
C ASP A 174 -18.03 -2.51 5.74
N PHE A 175 -16.86 -1.87 5.70
CA PHE A 175 -15.79 -2.20 4.76
C PHE A 175 -15.31 -3.64 4.89
N MET A 176 -15.22 -4.19 6.11
CA MET A 176 -14.82 -5.60 6.29
C MET A 176 -15.75 -6.59 5.56
N HIS A 177 -16.99 -6.19 5.26
CA HIS A 177 -18.00 -6.97 4.56
C HIS A 177 -18.11 -6.64 3.07
N TYR A 178 -17.25 -5.76 2.53
CA TYR A 178 -17.24 -5.38 1.12
C TYR A 178 -17.19 -6.62 0.20
N ARG A 179 -17.96 -6.57 -0.90
CA ARG A 179 -18.02 -7.64 -1.91
C ARG A 179 -17.75 -7.14 -3.32
N LYS A 180 -18.38 -6.05 -3.74
CA LYS A 180 -18.28 -5.49 -5.10
C LYS A 180 -18.82 -4.06 -5.16
N GLY A 181 -18.55 -3.38 -6.27
CA GLY A 181 -19.01 -2.01 -6.54
C GLY A 181 -18.07 -0.96 -5.98
N VAL A 182 -18.37 0.32 -6.21
CA VAL A 182 -17.59 1.44 -5.68
C VAL A 182 -17.94 1.67 -4.21
N TYR A 183 -16.99 1.39 -3.32
CA TYR A 183 -17.14 1.65 -1.89
C TYR A 183 -17.12 3.15 -1.61
N SER A 184 -18.09 3.62 -0.81
CA SER A 184 -18.09 4.94 -0.19
C SER A 184 -18.75 4.81 1.17
N ASN A 185 -18.29 5.60 2.14
CA ASN A 185 -18.89 5.62 3.47
C ASN A 185 -18.80 7.03 4.06
N PRO A 186 -19.94 7.71 4.29
CA PRO A 186 -19.93 9.07 4.84
C PRO A 186 -19.55 9.12 6.34
N ARG A 187 -19.35 7.97 6.99
CA ARG A 187 -19.03 7.85 8.43
C ARG A 187 -17.57 7.56 8.71
N CYS A 188 -16.76 7.26 7.70
CA CYS A 188 -15.32 7.20 7.89
C CYS A 188 -14.76 8.61 7.98
N GLU A 189 -13.78 8.79 8.83
CA GLU A 189 -13.03 10.01 9.01
C GLU A 189 -12.03 10.20 7.86
N HIS A 190 -11.65 11.46 7.61
CA HIS A 190 -10.80 11.83 6.48
C HIS A 190 -9.40 12.30 6.90
N THR A 191 -9.04 12.10 8.18
CA THR A 191 -7.83 12.65 8.79
C THR A 191 -6.72 11.60 8.98
N PRO A 192 -5.43 12.01 8.94
CA PRO A 192 -4.28 11.10 9.06
C PRO A 192 -4.24 10.27 10.34
N ASP A 193 -4.78 10.77 11.45
CA ASP A 193 -4.78 10.08 12.75
C ASP A 193 -5.79 8.92 12.84
N LYS A 194 -6.69 8.80 11.85
CA LYS A 194 -7.77 7.80 11.81
C LYS A 194 -7.49 6.64 10.86
N VAL A 195 -6.59 6.84 9.91
CA VAL A 195 -6.19 5.76 8.99
C VAL A 195 -5.60 4.58 9.76
N ASN A 196 -6.00 3.38 9.40
CA ASN A 196 -5.71 2.17 10.18
C ASN A 196 -5.38 0.94 9.31
N HIS A 197 -5.33 1.13 7.99
CA HIS A 197 -5.06 0.09 7.01
C HIS A 197 -4.35 0.67 5.79
N ALA A 198 -3.28 0.03 5.32
CA ALA A 198 -2.54 0.42 4.14
C ALA A 198 -2.73 -0.59 2.99
N VAL A 199 -2.85 -0.07 1.78
CA VAL A 199 -3.23 -0.81 0.57
C VAL A 199 -2.51 -0.23 -0.65
N LEU A 200 -2.75 -0.79 -1.84
CA LEU A 200 -2.07 -0.40 -3.07
C LEU A 200 -3.07 -0.01 -4.18
N ALA A 201 -3.08 1.26 -4.58
CA ALA A 201 -3.82 1.72 -5.76
C ALA A 201 -3.10 1.23 -7.03
N VAL A 202 -3.71 0.28 -7.74
CA VAL A 202 -3.17 -0.31 -8.99
C VAL A 202 -3.81 0.26 -10.24
N GLY A 203 -4.68 1.26 -10.09
CA GLY A 203 -5.42 1.84 -11.19
C GLY A 203 -6.57 2.71 -10.72
N TYR A 204 -7.29 3.28 -11.67
CA TYR A 204 -8.50 4.07 -11.46
C TYR A 204 -9.33 4.07 -12.73
N GLY A 205 -10.59 4.46 -12.59
CA GLY A 205 -11.50 4.66 -13.71
C GLY A 205 -12.71 5.47 -13.28
N GLU A 206 -13.77 5.34 -14.05
CA GLU A 206 -15.07 5.94 -13.81
C GLU A 206 -16.16 5.01 -14.34
N GLU A 207 -17.25 4.87 -13.61
CA GLU A 207 -18.44 4.12 -14.02
C GLU A 207 -19.67 5.01 -13.78
N ASP A 208 -20.46 5.27 -14.83
CA ASP A 208 -21.67 6.10 -14.78
C ASP A 208 -21.48 7.46 -14.08
N GLY A 209 -20.38 8.16 -14.35
CA GLY A 209 -20.06 9.44 -13.71
C GLY A 209 -19.49 9.33 -12.29
N HIS A 210 -19.23 8.12 -11.79
CA HIS A 210 -18.68 7.88 -10.45
C HIS A 210 -17.20 7.46 -10.55
N PRO A 211 -16.26 8.38 -10.33
CA PRO A 211 -14.84 8.08 -10.37
C PRO A 211 -14.43 7.15 -9.22
N TYR A 212 -13.57 6.18 -9.50
CA TYR A 212 -13.09 5.22 -8.50
C TYR A 212 -11.60 4.90 -8.63
N TRP A 213 -11.02 4.43 -7.52
CA TRP A 213 -9.72 3.76 -7.47
C TRP A 213 -9.89 2.24 -7.59
N ILE A 214 -8.95 1.57 -8.23
CA ILE A 214 -8.81 0.10 -8.22
C ILE A 214 -7.72 -0.24 -7.22
N VAL A 215 -8.06 -0.97 -6.17
CA VAL A 215 -7.16 -1.14 -5.02
C VAL A 215 -6.94 -2.60 -4.69
N LYS A 216 -5.67 -3.00 -4.60
CA LYS A 216 -5.23 -4.32 -4.15
C LYS A 216 -5.21 -4.36 -2.63
N ASN A 217 -5.91 -5.33 -2.04
CA ASN A 217 -5.92 -5.58 -0.60
C ASN A 217 -5.01 -6.78 -0.23
N SER A 218 -4.86 -7.04 1.07
CA SER A 218 -4.00 -8.08 1.65
C SER A 218 -4.77 -9.07 2.54
N TRP A 219 -6.07 -9.28 2.28
CA TRP A 219 -6.93 -10.20 3.04
C TRP A 219 -7.26 -11.49 2.27
N GLY A 220 -6.42 -11.85 1.30
CA GLY A 220 -6.61 -13.01 0.43
C GLY A 220 -7.55 -12.76 -0.74
N SER A 221 -7.46 -13.61 -1.76
CA SER A 221 -8.21 -13.47 -3.02
C SER A 221 -9.71 -13.72 -2.89
N LEU A 222 -10.17 -14.37 -1.82
CA LEU A 222 -11.61 -14.64 -1.60
C LEU A 222 -12.36 -13.44 -1.00
N TRP A 223 -11.65 -12.38 -0.60
CA TRP A 223 -12.25 -11.16 -0.09
C TRP A 223 -12.53 -10.17 -1.23
N GLY A 224 -13.65 -9.43 -1.16
CA GLY A 224 -13.99 -8.43 -2.18
C GLY A 224 -14.10 -9.01 -3.59
N MET A 225 -13.49 -8.31 -4.54
CA MET A 225 -13.44 -8.65 -5.96
C MET A 225 -12.08 -9.30 -6.28
N ASP A 226 -11.97 -10.62 -6.06
CA ASP A 226 -10.73 -11.38 -6.23
C ASP A 226 -9.54 -10.82 -5.42
N GLY A 227 -9.82 -10.28 -4.23
CA GLY A 227 -8.86 -9.62 -3.34
C GLY A 227 -8.66 -8.13 -3.61
N TYR A 228 -9.41 -7.56 -4.54
CA TYR A 228 -9.44 -6.13 -4.84
C TYR A 228 -10.74 -5.48 -4.35
N PHE A 229 -10.74 -4.16 -4.33
CA PHE A 229 -11.95 -3.37 -4.15
C PHE A 229 -11.87 -2.09 -4.99
N LEU A 230 -13.05 -1.51 -5.23
CA LEU A 230 -13.16 -0.15 -5.76
C LEU A 230 -13.55 0.80 -4.63
N ILE A 231 -12.97 2.00 -4.60
CA ILE A 231 -13.31 3.05 -3.63
C ILE A 231 -13.47 4.38 -4.36
N GLU A 232 -14.45 5.18 -3.94
CA GLU A 232 -14.76 6.47 -4.57
C GLU A 232 -13.54 7.40 -4.59
N ARG A 233 -13.23 7.94 -5.77
CA ARG A 233 -12.08 8.82 -6.03
C ARG A 233 -12.53 10.28 -6.10
N GLY A 234 -11.65 11.19 -5.69
CA GLY A 234 -11.85 12.64 -5.75
C GLY A 234 -12.53 13.23 -4.51
N LYS A 235 -12.64 12.47 -3.43
CA LYS A 235 -13.29 12.89 -2.18
C LYS A 235 -12.42 12.67 -0.95
N ASN A 236 -11.14 12.31 -1.11
CA ASN A 236 -10.29 11.84 -0.03
C ASN A 236 -11.01 10.77 0.82
N MET A 237 -11.76 9.85 0.18
CA MET A 237 -12.67 8.91 0.84
C MET A 237 -11.92 8.14 1.95
N CYS A 238 -12.44 8.19 3.18
CA CYS A 238 -11.84 7.57 4.35
C CYS A 238 -10.37 7.96 4.61
N GLY A 239 -9.95 9.16 4.17
CA GLY A 239 -8.60 9.66 4.37
C GLY A 239 -7.57 9.06 3.41
N LEU A 240 -7.98 8.44 2.30
CA LEU A 240 -7.07 7.75 1.36
C LEU A 240 -5.92 8.61 0.84
N ALA A 241 -6.06 9.94 0.81
CA ALA A 241 -5.03 10.86 0.35
C ALA A 241 -4.20 11.45 1.51
N ALA A 242 -4.35 10.95 2.75
CA ALA A 242 -3.64 11.46 3.91
C ALA A 242 -2.13 11.24 3.85
N CYS A 243 -1.68 10.06 3.42
CA CYS A 243 -0.25 9.71 3.28
C CYS A 243 -0.01 8.67 2.18
N ALA A 244 -0.09 9.13 0.93
CA ALA A 244 0.27 8.30 -0.22
C ALA A 244 1.78 8.41 -0.52
N SER A 245 2.39 7.29 -0.92
CA SER A 245 3.80 7.24 -1.29
C SER A 245 4.10 6.11 -2.27
N TYR A 246 5.24 6.21 -2.95
CA TYR A 246 5.76 5.14 -3.80
C TYR A 246 7.30 5.20 -3.88
N PRO A 247 7.99 4.09 -4.16
CA PRO A 247 9.43 4.06 -4.31
C PRO A 247 9.86 4.30 -5.76
N VAL A 248 11.05 4.85 -5.94
CA VAL A 248 11.83 4.70 -7.18
C VAL A 248 12.78 3.52 -6.97
N PRO A 249 12.70 2.46 -7.78
CA PRO A 249 13.54 1.28 -7.58
C PRO A 249 14.98 1.55 -8.04
N LEU A 250 15.95 0.93 -7.37
CA LEU A 250 17.34 0.86 -7.83
C LEU A 250 17.51 -0.48 -8.56
N VAL A 251 17.58 -0.43 -9.90
CA VAL A 251 17.61 -1.59 -10.81
C VAL A 251 18.74 -1.51 -11.83
#